data_AF-A0A7S4QD42-F1
#
_entry.id   AF-A0A7S4QD42-F1
#
_cell.length_a   1.000
_cell.length_b   1.000
_cell.length_c   1.000
_cell.angle_alpha   90.00
_cell.angle_beta   90.00
_cell.angle_gamma   90.00
#
_symmetry.space_group_name_H-M   'P 1'
#
loop_
_entity.id
_entity.type
_entity.pdbx_description
1 polymer ?
#
loop_
_entity_poly.entity_id
_entity_poly.type
_entity_poly.pdbx_seq_one_letter_code
_entity_poly.pdbx_strand_id
1 'polypeptide(L)'
;MSALQLEGHALLPGTCGENLLLGGIDWKQVVPGTRLEVGSVLLEVTQYSSPCYKQAFNFKGGQYKAISQTRHPGRSRVYCAVLIPGKVRLGDAVRLHLTSRGAKAYSQNASVLGRRPPRLLPGGGELLQGPWLAAAALGLGLLLGRLWAGASRRQ
;
A
#
# COMPACT_ATOMS: atom_id res chain seq x y z
N MET A 1 -7.69 -11.62 -9.20
CA MET A 1 -9.02 -11.10 -8.82
C MET A 1 -10.17 -11.97 -9.36
N SER A 2 -10.15 -12.34 -10.65
CA SER A 2 -11.19 -13.16 -11.28
C SER A 2 -11.52 -14.47 -10.54
N ALA A 3 -10.51 -15.15 -9.99
CA ALA A 3 -10.73 -16.35 -9.17
C ALA A 3 -11.60 -16.10 -7.93
N LEU A 4 -11.41 -14.97 -7.24
CA LEU A 4 -12.20 -14.61 -6.06
C LEU A 4 -13.64 -14.21 -6.44
N GLN A 5 -13.82 -13.59 -7.60
CA GLN A 5 -15.15 -13.29 -8.13
C GLN A 5 -15.90 -14.58 -8.48
N LEU A 6 -15.24 -15.57 -9.08
CA LEU A 6 -15.81 -16.90 -9.34
C LEU A 6 -16.18 -17.65 -8.04
N GLU A 7 -15.44 -17.42 -6.96
CA GLU A 7 -15.78 -17.93 -5.61
C GLU A 7 -16.98 -17.21 -4.97
N GLY A 8 -17.50 -16.16 -5.63
CA GLY A 8 -18.69 -15.41 -5.25
C GLY A 8 -18.41 -14.18 -4.39
N HIS A 9 -17.14 -13.73 -4.28
CA HIS A 9 -16.83 -12.47 -3.62
C HIS A 9 -17.20 -11.29 -4.54
N ALA A 10 -17.95 -10.32 -4.00
CA ALA A 10 -18.41 -9.13 -4.72
C ALA A 10 -17.30 -8.08 -4.88
N LEU A 11 -16.18 -8.48 -5.49
CA LEU A 11 -15.01 -7.62 -5.69
C LEU A 11 -15.14 -6.91 -7.04
N LEU A 12 -14.94 -5.59 -7.04
CA LEU A 12 -14.74 -4.76 -8.23
C LEU A 12 -13.36 -4.08 -8.16
N PRO A 13 -12.82 -3.55 -9.27
CA PRO A 13 -11.56 -2.82 -9.22
C PRO A 13 -11.64 -1.68 -8.19
N GLY A 14 -10.66 -1.61 -7.29
CA GLY A 14 -10.58 -0.66 -6.19
C GLY A 14 -11.32 -1.11 -4.91
N THR A 15 -12.11 -2.18 -4.94
CA THR A 15 -12.88 -2.65 -3.78
C THR A 15 -11.99 -3.09 -2.61
N CYS A 16 -10.79 -3.60 -2.89
CA CYS A 16 -9.84 -3.91 -1.81
C CYS A 16 -9.04 -2.66 -1.39
N GLY A 17 -9.11 -1.54 -2.10
CA GLY A 17 -8.28 -0.35 -1.86
C GLY A 17 -6.92 -0.42 -2.54
N GLU A 18 -6.82 -1.18 -3.64
CA GLU A 18 -5.69 -1.13 -4.55
C GLU A 18 -5.75 0.11 -5.45
N ASN A 19 -4.59 0.75 -5.66
CA ASN A 19 -4.48 1.87 -6.61
C ASN A 19 -4.33 1.38 -8.06
N LEU A 20 -3.69 0.22 -8.23
CA LEU A 20 -3.45 -0.42 -9.52
C LEU A 20 -3.97 -1.85 -9.47
N LEU A 21 -4.84 -2.20 -10.41
CA LEU A 21 -5.25 -3.58 -10.65
C LEU A 21 -4.52 -4.08 -11.89
N LEU A 22 -3.63 -5.05 -11.70
CA LEU A 22 -2.78 -5.60 -12.76
C LEU A 22 -3.27 -6.99 -13.17
N GLY A 23 -3.17 -7.30 -14.46
CA GLY A 23 -3.48 -8.60 -15.04
C GLY A 23 -2.40 -9.03 -16.05
N GLY A 24 -2.42 -10.30 -16.45
CA GLY A 24 -1.52 -10.81 -17.49
C GLY A 24 -0.07 -11.02 -17.05
N ILE A 25 0.22 -11.03 -15.75
CA ILE A 25 1.56 -11.29 -15.21
C ILE A 25 1.58 -12.54 -14.33
N ASP A 26 2.73 -13.24 -14.28
CA ASP A 26 2.93 -14.36 -13.38
C ASP A 26 3.05 -13.85 -11.93
N TRP A 27 1.95 -13.94 -11.20
CA TRP A 27 1.86 -13.44 -9.83
C TRP A 27 2.77 -14.21 -8.85
N LYS A 28 3.26 -15.40 -9.22
CA LYS A 28 4.26 -16.13 -8.41
C LYS A 28 5.60 -15.41 -8.34
N GLN A 29 5.89 -14.55 -9.32
CA GLN A 29 7.12 -13.75 -9.38
C GLN A 29 6.99 -12.40 -8.67
N VAL A 30 5.78 -12.01 -8.28
CA VAL A 30 5.50 -10.73 -7.61
C VAL A 30 5.78 -10.87 -6.12
N VAL A 31 7.06 -10.85 -5.78
CA VAL A 31 7.58 -11.00 -4.42
C VAL A 31 8.39 -9.77 -4.01
N PRO A 32 8.61 -9.50 -2.71
CA PRO A 32 9.46 -8.40 -2.28
C PRO A 32 10.83 -8.38 -2.98
N GLY A 33 11.23 -7.22 -3.48
CA GLY A 33 12.41 -6.99 -4.30
C GLY A 33 12.17 -7.10 -5.81
N THR A 34 11.06 -7.67 -6.27
CA THR A 34 10.71 -7.69 -7.69
C THR A 34 10.37 -6.29 -8.19
N ARG A 35 10.85 -5.96 -9.39
CA ARG A 35 10.50 -4.70 -10.06
C ARG A 35 9.42 -4.90 -11.12
N LEU A 36 8.49 -3.94 -11.16
CA LEU A 36 7.42 -3.87 -12.16
C LEU A 36 7.52 -2.56 -12.91
N GLU A 37 7.45 -2.64 -14.23
CA GLU A 37 7.25 -1.49 -15.09
C GLU A 37 5.79 -1.43 -15.51
N VAL A 38 5.15 -0.28 -15.31
CA VAL A 38 3.76 -0.02 -15.69
C VAL A 38 3.71 1.35 -16.37
N GLY A 39 3.43 1.38 -17.67
CA GLY A 39 3.50 2.62 -18.44
C GLY A 39 4.91 3.22 -18.38
N SER A 40 5.03 4.45 -17.88
CA SER A 40 6.33 5.10 -17.68
C SER A 40 6.84 5.04 -16.23
N VAL A 41 6.22 4.22 -15.37
CA VAL A 41 6.54 4.11 -13.94
C VAL A 41 7.35 2.83 -13.69
N LEU A 42 8.42 2.95 -12.90
CA LEU A 42 9.15 1.81 -12.35
C LEU A 42 8.84 1.67 -10.86
N LEU A 43 8.35 0.50 -10.48
CA LEU A 43 7.95 0.13 -9.13
C LEU A 43 8.83 -1.01 -8.61
N GLU A 44 9.02 -1.08 -7.30
CA GLU A 44 9.60 -2.24 -6.62
C GLU A 44 8.68 -2.72 -5.51
N VAL A 45 8.37 -4.02 -5.51
CA VAL A 45 7.57 -4.64 -4.45
C VAL A 45 8.32 -4.56 -3.13
N THR A 46 7.71 -3.97 -2.11
CA THR A 46 8.33 -3.84 -0.78
C THR A 46 7.85 -4.90 0.20
N GLN A 47 6.55 -5.24 0.15
CA GLN A 47 5.93 -6.23 1.02
C GLN A 47 4.56 -6.67 0.50
N TYR A 48 4.07 -7.81 1.01
CA TYR A 48 2.68 -8.23 0.83
C TYR A 48 1.75 -7.40 1.72
N SER A 49 0.52 -7.17 1.26
CA SER A 49 -0.48 -6.45 2.04
C SER A 49 -1.26 -7.41 2.94
N SER A 50 -1.29 -7.11 4.24
CA SER A 50 -2.11 -7.84 5.20
C SER A 50 -3.61 -7.61 4.95
N PRO A 51 -4.44 -8.66 5.00
CA PRO A 51 -5.89 -8.52 4.89
C PRO A 51 -6.45 -7.80 6.12
N CYS A 52 -7.36 -6.84 5.91
CA CYS A 52 -7.94 -6.03 6.99
C CYS A 52 -9.42 -6.35 7.20
N TYR A 53 -9.85 -6.49 8.45
CA TYR A 53 -11.25 -6.77 8.80
C TYR A 53 -12.21 -5.69 8.28
N LYS A 54 -11.74 -4.44 8.12
CA LYS A 54 -12.54 -3.34 7.57
C LYS A 54 -13.03 -3.63 6.15
N GLN A 55 -12.42 -4.56 5.42
CA GLN A 55 -12.84 -4.94 4.08
C GLN A 55 -13.74 -6.20 4.07
N ALA A 56 -14.09 -6.76 5.23
CA ALA A 56 -14.90 -8.00 5.33
C ALA A 56 -16.20 -7.93 4.54
N PHE A 57 -16.86 -6.78 4.51
CA PHE A 57 -18.12 -6.58 3.80
C PHE A 57 -18.01 -6.78 2.28
N ASN A 58 -16.80 -6.68 1.70
CA ASN A 58 -16.56 -6.91 0.28
C ASN A 58 -16.43 -8.41 -0.07
N PHE A 59 -16.28 -9.27 0.93
CA PHE A 59 -16.06 -10.69 0.74
C PHE A 59 -17.30 -11.47 1.17
N LYS A 60 -17.76 -12.39 0.31
CA LYS A 60 -18.77 -13.40 0.65
C LYS A 60 -18.54 -13.99 2.05
N GLY A 61 -19.55 -13.89 2.91
CA GLY A 61 -19.52 -14.39 4.28
C GLY A 61 -18.46 -13.74 5.18
N GLY A 62 -17.97 -12.55 4.85
CA GLY A 62 -16.93 -11.88 5.62
C GLY A 62 -15.53 -12.47 5.44
N GLN A 63 -15.28 -13.29 4.41
CA GLN A 63 -14.05 -14.06 4.23
C GLN A 63 -12.87 -13.23 3.67
N TYR A 64 -12.58 -12.07 4.27
CA TYR A 64 -11.48 -11.17 3.84
C TYR A 64 -10.08 -11.80 3.92
N LYS A 65 -9.92 -12.91 4.65
CA LYS A 65 -8.66 -13.66 4.70
C LYS A 65 -8.37 -14.44 3.41
N ALA A 66 -9.29 -14.49 2.45
CA ALA A 66 -9.09 -15.11 1.14
C ALA A 66 -7.95 -14.46 0.32
N ILE A 67 -7.61 -13.19 0.61
CA ILE A 67 -6.48 -12.46 0.01
C ILE A 67 -5.21 -12.45 0.89
N SER A 68 -5.14 -13.34 1.89
CA SER A 68 -3.96 -13.48 2.74
C SER A 68 -2.84 -14.20 2.00
N GLN A 69 -1.63 -13.61 1.95
CA GLN A 69 -0.47 -14.30 1.38
C GLN A 69 -0.11 -15.58 2.16
N THR A 70 -0.26 -15.56 3.49
CA THR A 70 0.06 -16.70 4.36
C THR A 70 -0.89 -17.88 4.16
N ARG A 71 -2.18 -17.62 3.91
CA ARG A 71 -3.19 -18.68 3.72
C ARG A 71 -3.33 -19.10 2.26
N HIS A 72 -3.19 -18.15 1.34
CA HIS A 72 -3.38 -18.36 -0.09
C HIS A 72 -2.27 -17.63 -0.86
N PRO A 73 -1.06 -18.22 -0.93
CA PRO A 73 0.07 -17.63 -1.63
C PRO A 73 -0.29 -17.25 -3.07
N GLY A 74 0.06 -16.03 -3.44
CA GLY A 74 -0.22 -15.50 -4.77
C GLY A 74 -1.64 -14.95 -4.95
N ARG A 75 -2.43 -14.83 -3.88
CA ARG A 75 -3.71 -14.10 -3.90
C ARG A 75 -3.64 -12.73 -3.22
N SER A 76 -2.53 -12.44 -2.56
CA SER A 76 -2.35 -11.19 -1.83
C SER A 76 -2.02 -10.02 -2.75
N ARG A 77 -2.36 -8.82 -2.28
CA ARG A 77 -1.89 -7.56 -2.85
C ARG A 77 -0.47 -7.29 -2.38
N VAL A 78 0.16 -6.33 -3.03
CA VAL A 78 1.50 -5.86 -2.68
C VAL A 78 1.53 -4.36 -2.53
N TYR A 79 2.39 -3.89 -1.62
CA TYR A 79 2.85 -2.52 -1.62
C TYR A 79 4.11 -2.41 -2.46
N CYS A 80 4.21 -1.30 -3.19
CA CYS A 80 5.38 -1.00 -4.00
C CYS A 80 5.93 0.38 -3.63
N ALA A 81 7.24 0.51 -3.72
CA ALA A 81 7.91 1.80 -3.78
C ALA A 81 7.98 2.27 -5.23
N VAL A 82 7.83 3.57 -5.44
CA VAL A 82 8.06 4.20 -6.75
C VAL A 82 9.56 4.47 -6.87
N LEU A 83 10.23 3.75 -7.78
CA LEU A 83 11.64 3.98 -8.08
C LEU A 83 11.83 5.09 -9.12
N ILE A 84 10.96 5.11 -10.14
CA ILE A 84 10.93 6.15 -11.16
C ILE A 84 9.47 6.63 -11.28
N PRO A 85 9.17 7.90 -10.97
CA PRO A 85 7.83 8.45 -11.12
C PRO A 85 7.48 8.64 -12.59
N GLY A 86 6.18 8.65 -12.87
CA GLY A 86 5.68 8.70 -14.24
C GLY A 86 4.16 8.71 -14.30
N LYS A 87 3.62 8.45 -15.49
CA LYS A 87 2.18 8.35 -15.72
C LYS A 87 1.81 6.89 -16.00
N VAL A 88 0.69 6.48 -15.40
CA VAL A 88 0.01 5.21 -15.69
C VAL A 88 -1.34 5.52 -16.31
N ARG A 89 -1.71 4.75 -17.33
CA ARG A 89 -3.00 4.77 -18.00
C ARG A 89 -3.62 3.38 -18.00
N LEU A 90 -4.94 3.33 -18.11
CA LEU A 90 -5.63 2.06 -18.35
C LEU A 90 -5.11 1.42 -19.64
N GLY A 91 -4.84 0.12 -19.58
CA GLY A 91 -4.31 -0.64 -20.71
C GLY A 91 -2.79 -0.56 -20.87
N ASP A 92 -2.07 0.19 -20.03
CA ASP A 92 -0.61 0.15 -20.05
C ASP A 92 -0.09 -1.26 -19.79
N ALA A 93 0.87 -1.69 -20.60
CA ALA A 93 1.52 -2.98 -20.43
C ALA A 93 2.27 -3.04 -19.10
N VAL A 94 2.24 -4.23 -18.49
CA VAL A 94 2.98 -4.53 -17.27
C VAL A 94 4.12 -5.47 -17.61
N ARG A 95 5.35 -5.10 -17.22
CA ARG A 95 6.53 -5.97 -17.37
C ARG A 95 7.14 -6.29 -16.02
N LEU A 96 7.44 -7.57 -15.82
CA LEU A 96 8.16 -8.06 -14.65
C LEU A 96 9.66 -8.14 -14.95
N HIS A 97 10.46 -7.50 -14.10
CA HIS A 97 11.91 -7.53 -14.18
C HIS A 97 12.45 -8.57 -13.18
N LEU A 98 12.56 -9.81 -13.64
CA LEU A 98 12.97 -10.98 -12.84
C LEU A 98 14.45 -10.96 -12.44
N THR A 99 15.26 -10.09 -13.05
CA THR A 99 16.69 -9.92 -12.81
C THR A 99 17.00 -9.21 -11.49
N SER A 100 15.97 -8.81 -10.72
CA SER A 100 16.12 -8.19 -9.40
C SER A 100 16.65 -9.14 -8.30
N ARG A 101 17.05 -10.38 -8.64
CA ARG A 101 17.90 -11.23 -7.78
C ARG A 101 19.30 -10.62 -7.64
N GLY A 102 19.42 -9.45 -7.02
CA GLY A 102 20.69 -8.72 -6.86
C GLY A 102 20.56 -7.21 -6.65
N ALA A 103 19.42 -6.60 -6.95
CA ALA A 103 19.12 -5.26 -6.47
C ALA A 103 18.85 -5.35 -4.97
N LYS A 104 19.60 -4.62 -4.14
CA LYS A 104 19.30 -4.48 -2.71
C LYS A 104 17.84 -4.02 -2.59
N ALA A 105 17.04 -4.76 -1.83
CA ALA A 105 15.65 -4.41 -1.58
C ALA A 105 15.54 -2.94 -1.15
N TYR A 106 14.44 -2.26 -1.47
CA TYR A 106 14.15 -0.89 -1.05
C TYR A 106 14.49 -0.62 0.43
N SER A 107 14.28 -1.62 1.30
CA SER A 107 14.64 -1.64 2.73
C SER A 107 16.14 -1.55 3.05
N GLN A 108 17.00 -1.61 2.04
CA GLN A 108 18.45 -1.56 2.11
C GLN A 108 19.02 -0.41 1.26
N ASN A 109 18.15 0.42 0.66
CA ASN A 109 18.56 1.54 -0.17
C ASN A 109 18.59 2.84 0.66
N ALA A 110 19.78 3.15 1.20
CA ALA A 110 20.00 4.27 2.13
C ALA A 110 19.70 5.66 1.53
N SER A 111 19.70 5.81 0.20
CA SER A 111 19.31 7.06 -0.45
C SER A 111 17.80 7.30 -0.45
N VAL A 112 17.00 6.25 -0.27
CA VAL A 112 15.53 6.31 -0.30
C VAL A 112 14.91 6.24 1.09
N LEU A 113 15.53 5.51 2.01
CA LEU A 113 15.11 5.46 3.42
C LEU A 113 15.49 6.71 4.22
N GLY A 114 16.29 7.61 3.63
CA GLY A 114 17.11 8.57 4.38
C GLY A 114 18.17 7.83 5.23
N ARG A 115 19.15 8.55 5.79
CA ARG A 115 19.98 7.96 6.85
C ARG A 115 19.01 7.54 7.95
N ARG A 116 18.91 6.22 8.20
CA ARG A 116 18.17 5.68 9.34
C ARG A 116 18.61 6.49 10.57
N PRO A 117 17.73 7.25 11.24
CA PRO A 117 18.16 7.96 12.42
C PRO A 117 18.77 6.93 13.38
N PRO A 118 19.91 7.23 14.01
CA PRO A 118 20.55 6.29 14.92
C PRO A 118 19.50 5.82 15.93
N ARG A 119 19.52 4.52 16.21
CA ARG A 119 18.63 3.87 17.17
C ARG A 119 18.61 4.73 18.44
N LEU A 120 17.47 5.37 18.73
CA LEU A 120 17.31 6.13 19.97
C LEU A 120 17.54 5.16 21.13
N LEU A 121 18.66 5.37 21.83
CA LEU A 121 18.90 4.73 23.12
C LEU A 121 17.84 5.24 24.10
N PRO A 122 17.43 4.43 25.09
CA PRO A 122 16.40 4.85 26.03
C PRO A 122 16.97 5.96 26.93
N GLY A 123 16.43 7.18 26.78
CA GLY A 123 16.68 8.29 27.69
C GLY A 123 17.01 9.61 26.98
N GLY A 124 16.11 10.58 27.09
CA GLY A 124 16.42 12.00 26.91
C GLY A 124 15.70 12.72 25.76
N GLY A 125 14.68 13.51 26.12
CA GLY A 125 14.47 14.87 25.59
C GLY A 125 14.09 15.04 24.12
N GLU A 126 12.78 15.15 23.88
CA GLU A 126 12.14 16.24 23.12
C GLU A 126 12.99 17.01 22.08
N LEU A 127 12.73 16.75 20.80
CA LEU A 127 12.30 17.77 19.82
C LEU A 127 11.93 17.12 18.48
N LEU A 128 10.62 16.99 18.29
CA LEU A 128 9.92 16.74 17.05
C LEU A 128 9.89 18.03 16.23
N GLN A 129 10.71 18.20 15.19
CA GLN A 129 10.35 19.04 14.02
C GLN A 129 11.06 18.51 12.77
N GLY A 130 10.39 17.65 12.01
CA GLY A 130 10.82 17.23 10.68
C GLY A 130 9.63 16.81 9.82
N PRO A 131 9.68 17.02 8.50
CA PRO A 131 8.54 16.85 7.57
C PRO A 131 8.05 15.40 7.38
N TRP A 132 8.58 14.45 8.15
CA TRP A 132 8.31 13.02 8.03
C TRP A 132 7.01 12.56 8.74
N LEU A 133 6.36 13.42 9.54
CA LEU A 133 5.06 13.10 10.15
C LEU A 133 3.89 13.12 9.15
N ALA A 134 4.03 13.78 7.99
CA ALA A 134 2.94 13.90 7.02
C ALA A 134 2.68 12.62 6.19
N ALA A 135 3.64 11.68 6.14
CA ALA A 135 3.51 10.48 5.31
C ALA A 135 2.88 9.27 6.04
N ALA A 136 2.61 9.37 7.35
CA ALA A 136 2.12 8.25 8.15
C ALA A 136 0.61 8.27 8.48
N ALA A 137 -0.13 9.29 8.06
CA ALA A 137 -1.54 9.43 8.48
C ALA A 137 -2.46 9.79 7.31
N LEU A 138 -2.78 8.81 6.45
CA LEU A 138 -4.06 8.83 5.73
C LEU A 138 -4.70 7.45 5.82
N GLY A 139 -5.43 7.26 6.92
CA GLY A 139 -6.22 6.06 7.13
C GLY A 139 -6.88 5.95 8.49
N LEU A 140 -7.71 6.92 8.91
CA LEU A 140 -8.84 6.70 9.83
C LEU A 140 -9.67 7.98 9.98
N GLY A 141 -10.93 7.94 9.51
CA GLY A 141 -11.90 8.97 9.85
C GLY A 141 -12.33 8.86 11.31
N LEU A 142 -12.74 9.99 11.89
CA LEU A 142 -13.67 10.01 13.00
C LEU A 142 -14.46 11.32 13.02
N LEU A 143 -15.78 11.13 13.09
CA LEU A 143 -16.80 12.04 13.60
C LEU A 143 -16.29 12.93 14.74
N LEU A 144 -16.63 14.22 14.71
CA LEU A 144 -17.03 14.93 15.92
C LEU A 144 -18.17 15.90 15.59
N GLY A 145 -19.31 15.66 16.25
CA GLY A 145 -20.44 16.55 16.25
C GLY A 145 -20.25 17.75 17.19
N ARG A 146 -20.98 18.81 16.83
CA ARG A 146 -21.86 19.61 17.69
C ARG A 146 -21.29 20.20 19.00
N LEU A 147 -21.26 21.53 18.98
CA LEU A 147 -21.97 22.48 19.87
C LEU A 147 -21.12 23.37 20.79
N TRP A 148 -21.43 24.68 20.66
CA TRP A 148 -21.42 25.75 21.67
C TRP A 148 -20.06 26.31 22.10
N ALA A 149 -19.80 27.60 22.30
CA ALA A 149 -20.51 28.89 22.32
C ALA A 149 -19.44 29.97 21.99
N GLY A 150 -19.65 31.22 21.58
CA GLY A 150 -20.72 32.21 21.75
C GLY A 150 -20.05 33.60 21.71
N ALA A 151 -20.84 34.65 21.45
CA ALA A 151 -20.52 36.09 21.62
C ALA A 151 -19.48 36.71 20.65
N SER A 152 -19.67 37.87 20.01
CA SER A 152 -20.68 38.91 20.16
C SER A 152 -20.55 40.00 19.07
N ARG A 153 -21.72 40.58 18.72
CA ARG A 153 -22.04 42.02 18.57
C ARG A 153 -21.75 42.80 17.26
N ARG A 154 -22.83 43.55 16.91
CA ARG A 154 -22.97 44.83 16.16
C ARG A 154 -22.97 44.69 14.63
N GLN A 155 -23.94 45.19 13.88
CA GLN A 155 -25.10 46.09 14.10
C GLN A 155 -26.28 45.58 13.28
#